data_AF-A0ABD3G5W8-F1
#
_entry.id   AF-A0ABD3G5W8-F1
#
_cell.length_a   1.000
_cell.length_b   1.000
_cell.length_c   1.000
_cell.angle_alpha   90.00
_cell.angle_beta   90.00
_cell.angle_gamma   90.00
#
_symmetry.space_group_name_H-M   'P 1'
#
loop_
_entity.id
_entity.type
_entity.pdbx_description
1 polymer ?
#
loop_
_entity_poly.entity_id
_entity_poly.type
_entity_poly.pdbx_seq_one_letter_code
_entity_poly.pdbx_strand_id
1 'polypeptide(L)'
;MYRELIISSGVPAHKLRKAVKTGKLSLTDTELAGTGAKLHLHPESHNKALKAKKVGRGVRLSITKHEIKKGYKRAQGGSIWSKV
;
A
#
# COMPACT_ATOMS: atom_id res chain seq x y z
N MET A 1 11.52 -5.91 10.10
CA MET A 1 11.96 -6.01 8.69
C MET A 1 10.77 -5.72 7.78
N TYR A 2 10.81 -4.72 6.89
CA TYR A 2 9.66 -4.33 6.04
C TYR A 2 9.58 -5.18 4.77
N ARG A 3 8.37 -5.48 4.30
CA ARG A 3 8.10 -6.28 3.10
C ARG A 3 7.46 -5.44 1.99
N GLU A 4 7.76 -5.79 0.75
CA GLU A 4 7.17 -5.13 -0.43
C GLU A 4 5.96 -5.91 -0.91
N LEU A 5 4.89 -5.19 -1.22
CA LEU A 5 3.68 -5.72 -1.83
C LEU A 5 3.44 -5.01 -3.17
N ILE A 6 3.22 -5.78 -4.23
CA ILE A 6 2.81 -5.24 -5.53
C ILE A 6 1.29 -5.12 -5.53
N ILE A 7 0.82 -3.89 -5.75
CA ILE A 7 -0.59 -3.51 -5.85
C ILE A 7 -0.84 -2.77 -7.17
N SER A 8 -2.12 -2.51 -7.47
CA SER A 8 -2.52 -1.74 -8.64
C SER A 8 -1.93 -0.33 -8.61
N SER A 9 -1.42 0.14 -9.75
CA SER A 9 -1.09 1.55 -9.91
C SER A 9 -2.35 2.43 -9.92
N GLY A 10 -3.54 1.87 -10.14
CA GLY A 10 -4.81 2.58 -10.22
C GLY A 10 -5.38 3.10 -8.90
N VAL A 11 -4.68 2.96 -7.76
CA VAL A 11 -5.17 3.48 -6.47
C VAL A 11 -5.35 5.01 -6.55
N PRO A 12 -6.54 5.53 -6.24
CA PRO A 12 -6.79 6.97 -6.27
C PRO A 12 -5.91 7.74 -5.29
N ALA A 13 -5.35 8.86 -5.75
CA ALA A 13 -4.46 9.71 -4.94
C ALA A 13 -5.13 10.25 -3.66
N HIS A 14 -6.46 10.45 -3.67
CA HIS A 14 -7.19 10.90 -2.48
C HIS A 14 -7.15 9.88 -1.33
N LYS A 15 -7.17 8.57 -1.62
CA LYS A 15 -7.05 7.52 -0.60
C LYS A 15 -5.66 7.52 0.02
N LEU A 16 -4.63 7.72 -0.79
CA LEU A 16 -3.24 7.83 -0.35
C LEU A 16 -3.03 9.08 0.50
N ARG A 17 -3.51 10.26 0.05
CA ARG A 17 -3.48 11.51 0.85
C ARG A 17 -4.19 11.34 2.19
N LYS A 18 -5.35 10.67 2.20
CA LYS A 18 -6.06 10.33 3.45
C LYS A 18 -5.22 9.42 4.33
N ALA A 19 -4.59 8.39 3.77
CA ALA A 19 -3.71 7.49 4.51
C ALA A 19 -2.48 8.19 5.11
N VAL A 20 -1.89 9.17 4.42
CA VAL A 20 -0.80 10.01 4.97
C VAL A 20 -1.27 10.77 6.22
N LYS A 21 -2.49 11.31 6.19
CA LYS A 21 -3.06 12.09 7.30
C LYS A 21 -3.53 11.20 8.45
N THR A 22 -4.25 10.12 8.16
CA THR A 22 -4.95 9.30 9.16
C THR A 22 -4.21 8.03 9.56
N GLY A 23 -3.12 7.69 8.87
CA GLY A 23 -2.38 6.44 9.06
C GLY A 23 -3.16 5.17 8.71
N LYS A 24 -4.23 5.30 7.91
CA LYS A 24 -5.10 4.16 7.54
C LYS A 24 -5.32 4.17 6.04
N LEU A 25 -4.89 3.11 5.36
CA LEU A 25 -5.10 2.88 3.94
C LEU A 25 -6.16 1.80 3.76
N SER A 26 -7.25 2.14 3.08
CA SER A 26 -8.25 1.18 2.64
C SER A 26 -8.05 0.88 1.16
N LEU A 27 -7.81 -0.38 0.83
CA LEU A 27 -7.69 -0.89 -0.53
C LEU A 27 -8.87 -1.81 -0.82
N THR A 28 -9.43 -1.68 -2.01
CA THR A 28 -10.39 -2.62 -2.57
C THR A 28 -9.67 -3.88 -3.08
N ASP A 29 -10.42 -4.93 -3.37
CA ASP A 29 -9.93 -6.17 -3.97
C ASP A 29 -9.23 -5.92 -5.31
N THR A 30 -9.82 -5.09 -6.19
CA THR A 30 -9.25 -4.72 -7.49
C THR A 30 -7.95 -3.92 -7.34
N GLU A 31 -7.90 -2.98 -6.40
CA GLU A 31 -6.70 -2.21 -6.07
C GLU A 31 -5.57 -3.08 -5.50
N LEU A 32 -5.92 -4.14 -4.75
CA LEU A 32 -4.98 -5.06 -4.13
C LEU A 32 -4.49 -6.15 -5.11
N ALA A 33 -5.37 -6.58 -6.02
CA ALA A 33 -5.09 -7.61 -7.02
C ALA A 33 -4.21 -7.09 -8.17
N GLY A 34 -4.34 -5.81 -8.52
CA GLY A 34 -3.61 -5.24 -9.66
C GLY A 34 -2.09 -5.22 -9.51
N THR A 35 -1.43 -4.89 -10.63
CA THR A 35 0.02 -4.76 -10.75
C THR A 35 0.39 -3.34 -11.15
N GLY A 36 1.60 -2.89 -10.78
CA GLY A 36 2.16 -1.62 -11.27
C GLY A 36 2.61 -0.64 -10.19
N ALA A 37 2.35 -0.88 -8.92
CA ALA A 37 2.92 -0.06 -7.83
C ALA A 37 3.42 -0.90 -6.66
N LYS A 38 4.54 -0.46 -6.07
CA LYS A 38 5.15 -1.08 -4.89
C LYS A 38 4.69 -0.36 -3.63
N LEU A 39 4.18 -1.12 -2.68
CA LEU A 39 3.81 -0.68 -1.34
C LEU A 39 4.71 -1.35 -0.30
N HIS A 40 5.41 -0.55 0.49
CA HIS A 40 6.27 -1.03 1.55
C HIS A 40 5.48 -1.07 2.86
N LEU A 41 5.38 -2.26 3.47
CA LEU A 41 4.56 -2.51 4.66
C LEU A 41 5.35 -3.21 5.76
N HIS A 42 4.92 -3.00 6.99
CA HIS A 42 5.26 -3.81 8.14
C HIS A 42 4.84 -5.26 7.86
N PRO A 43 5.61 -6.29 8.27
CA PRO A 43 5.36 -7.68 7.93
C PRO A 43 3.98 -8.17 8.39
N GLU A 44 3.48 -7.64 9.50
CA GLU A 44 2.13 -7.91 9.99
C GLU A 44 1.05 -7.38 9.02
N SER A 45 1.15 -6.12 8.62
CA SER A 45 0.28 -5.50 7.60
C SER A 45 0.40 -6.20 6.24
N HIS A 46 1.61 -6.62 5.87
CA HIS A 46 1.88 -7.37 4.64
C HIS A 46 1.16 -8.72 4.64
N ASN A 47 1.25 -9.49 5.73
CA ASN A 47 0.57 -10.78 5.82
C ASN A 47 -0.96 -10.62 5.75
N LYS A 48 -1.50 -9.57 6.37
CA LYS A 48 -2.93 -9.24 6.29
C LYS A 48 -3.34 -8.92 4.85
N ALA A 49 -2.56 -8.08 4.17
CA ALA A 49 -2.79 -7.74 2.76
C ALA A 49 -2.68 -8.97 1.85
N LEU A 50 -1.71 -9.84 2.08
CA LEU A 50 -1.51 -11.06 1.28
C LEU A 50 -2.66 -12.06 1.46
N LYS A 51 -3.17 -12.22 2.68
CA LYS A 51 -4.38 -13.02 2.94
C LYS A 51 -5.59 -12.44 2.20
N ALA A 52 -5.81 -11.13 2.30
CA ALA A 52 -6.92 -10.46 1.60
C ALA A 52 -6.82 -10.59 0.08
N LYS A 53 -5.60 -10.48 -0.48
CA LYS A 53 -5.33 -10.69 -1.91
C LYS A 53 -5.69 -12.10 -2.37
N LYS A 54 -5.30 -13.12 -1.60
CA LYS A 54 -5.63 -14.53 -1.89
C LYS A 54 -7.13 -14.81 -1.86
N VAL A 55 -7.86 -14.17 -0.96
CA VAL A 55 -9.31 -14.36 -0.78
C VAL A 55 -10.14 -13.46 -1.71
N GLY A 56 -9.49 -12.58 -2.50
CA GLY A 56 -10.20 -11.64 -3.37
C GLY A 56 -11.02 -10.61 -2.59
N ARG A 57 -10.51 -10.13 -1.46
CA ARG A 57 -11.19 -9.12 -0.62
C ARG A 57 -10.35 -7.86 -0.46
N GLY A 58 -11.03 -6.73 -0.27
CA GLY A 58 -10.39 -5.48 0.15
C GLY A 58 -9.79 -5.58 1.55
N VAL A 59 -8.84 -4.69 1.86
CA VAL A 59 -8.14 -4.67 3.14
C VAL A 59 -7.97 -3.25 3.67
N ARG A 60 -8.11 -3.12 4.99
CA ARG A 60 -7.73 -1.91 5.73
C ARG A 60 -6.41 -2.15 6.45
N LEU A 61 -5.40 -1.39 6.04
CA LEU A 61 -4.04 -1.43 6.56
C LEU A 61 -3.75 -0.19 7.40
N SER A 62 -3.06 -0.41 8.51
CA SER A 62 -2.44 0.68 9.27
C SER A 62 -1.11 0.98 8.60
N ILE A 63 -0.92 2.24 8.21
CA ILE A 63 0.30 2.73 7.56
C ILE A 63 0.87 3.85 8.40
N THR A 64 2.12 3.72 8.76
CA THR A 64 2.89 4.69 9.50
C THR A 64 3.58 5.68 8.54
N LYS A 65 3.86 6.89 9.02
CA LYS A 65 4.63 7.88 8.25
C LYS A 65 6.02 7.37 7.85
N HIS A 66 6.60 6.47 8.65
CA HIS A 66 7.89 5.82 8.38
C HIS A 66 7.83 4.91 7.16
N GLU A 67 6.75 4.13 7.00
CA GLU A 67 6.52 3.28 5.83
C GLU A 67 6.39 4.10 4.55
N ILE A 68 5.68 5.23 4.63
CA ILE A 68 5.50 6.17 3.52
C ILE A 68 6.85 6.74 3.10
N LYS A 69 7.59 7.35 4.05
CA LYS A 69 8.92 7.95 3.80
C LYS A 69 9.91 6.93 3.21
N LYS A 70 9.88 5.69 3.70
CA LYS A 70 10.74 4.61 3.21
C LYS A 70 10.31 4.13 1.83
N GLY A 71 9.00 4.08 1.57
CA GLY A 71 8.42 3.84 0.26
C GLY A 71 8.90 4.84 -0.79
N TYR A 72 8.98 6.14 -0.46
CA TYR A 72 9.58 7.13 -1.38
C TYR A 72 11.07 6.88 -1.61
N LYS A 73 11.86 6.67 -0.54
CA LYS A 73 13.31 6.49 -0.65
C LYS A 73 13.73 5.22 -1.40
N ARG A 74 13.01 4.12 -1.21
CA ARG A 74 13.39 2.81 -1.78
C ARG A 74 12.84 2.56 -3.16
N ALA A 75 11.73 3.19 -3.53
CA ALA A 75 11.01 2.75 -4.71
C ALA A 75 11.43 3.42 -6.03
N GLN A 76 12.41 4.35 -6.07
CA GLN A 76 12.93 4.98 -7.31
C GLN A 76 11.92 5.05 -8.48
N GLY A 77 10.77 5.71 -8.26
CA GLY A 77 9.72 5.90 -9.27
C GLY A 77 8.55 4.88 -9.25
N GLY A 78 8.70 3.72 -8.63
CA GLY A 78 7.67 2.67 -8.54
C GLY A 78 6.82 2.67 -7.26
N SER A 79 6.97 3.67 -6.37
CA SER A 79 6.17 3.74 -5.13
C SER A 79 4.75 4.14 -5.45
N ILE A 80 3.76 3.53 -4.79
CA ILE A 80 2.39 4.06 -4.85
C ILE A 80 2.33 5.50 -4.30
N TRP A 81 3.24 5.83 -3.38
CA TRP A 81 3.30 7.15 -2.75
C TRP A 81 3.81 8.25 -3.68
N SER A 82 4.44 7.96 -4.83
CA SER A 82 4.91 9.02 -5.75
C SER A 82 3.77 9.89 -6.30
N LYS A 83 2.51 9.44 -6.20
CA LYS A 83 1.32 10.19 -6.58
C LYS A 83 0.87 11.24 -5.55
N VAL A 84 1.48 11.27 -4.37
CA VAL A 84 1.17 12.19 -3.26
C VAL A 84 2.36 13.09 -3.00
#